data_AF-A0A183IU68-F1
#
_entry.id   AF-A0A183IU68-F1
#
_cell.length_a   1.000
_cell.length_b   1.000
_cell.length_c   1.000
_cell.angle_alpha   90.00
_cell.angle_beta   90.00
_cell.angle_gamma   90.00
#
_symmetry.space_group_name_H-M   'P 1'
#
loop_
_entity.id
_entity.type
_entity.pdbx_description
1 polymer ?
#
loop_
_entity_poly.entity_id
_entity_poly.type
_entity_poly.pdbx_seq_one_letter_code
_entity_poly.pdbx_strand_id
1 'polypeptide(L)'
;MASCFKVCLDCVQGPSVFNSHVRLRENVGVSLDSDHCGKRFGCRGNVILLKDGRRICGSGAAIGNAPLVQNKSYFEVKVQQTGQWGVGVALRDIDPDLLPLGRDSKSCVLRNTGDVFFDDRLVDSFEHEVEEGSVVVSIRFDNFIFKTCQWSSWSCLED
;
A
#
# COMPACT_ATOMS: atom_id res chain seq x y z
N MET A 1 1.46 -52.21 -19.11
CA MET A 1 1.91 -51.70 -20.43
C MET A 1 1.01 -50.54 -20.81
N ALA A 2 1.63 -49.43 -21.19
CA ALA A 2 1.03 -48.11 -21.36
C ALA A 2 -0.06 -48.07 -22.43
N SER A 3 -1.13 -47.32 -22.14
CA SER A 3 -2.18 -46.97 -23.10
C SER A 3 -2.08 -45.49 -23.43
N CYS A 4 -1.89 -45.24 -24.72
CA CYS A 4 -2.39 -44.12 -25.52
C CYS A 4 -2.19 -42.69 -25.01
N PHE A 5 -1.27 -41.96 -25.63
CA PHE A 5 -1.60 -40.70 -26.33
C PHE A 5 -0.44 -40.37 -27.30
N LYS A 6 -0.62 -40.77 -28.57
CA LYS A 6 0.31 -40.51 -29.66
C LYS A 6 -0.20 -39.27 -30.41
N VAL A 7 0.58 -38.19 -30.31
CA VAL A 7 1.03 -37.34 -31.41
C VAL A 7 -0.03 -36.94 -32.44
N CYS A 8 -0.55 -35.73 -32.28
CA CYS A 8 -0.91 -34.86 -33.41
C CYS A 8 0.15 -33.74 -33.49
N LEU A 9 1.39 -34.09 -33.86
CA LEU A 9 2.29 -33.17 -34.54
C LEU A 9 1.92 -33.27 -36.02
N ASP A 10 1.42 -32.19 -36.61
CA ASP A 10 1.79 -31.70 -37.95
C ASP A 10 0.76 -30.68 -38.47
N CYS A 11 0.96 -29.42 -38.07
CA CYS A 11 0.60 -28.27 -38.91
C CYS A 11 1.84 -27.37 -39.02
N VAL A 12 2.78 -27.82 -39.86
CA VAL A 12 3.44 -27.06 -40.94
C VAL A 12 3.62 -25.54 -40.73
N GLN A 13 4.86 -25.19 -40.40
CA GLN A 13 5.70 -24.10 -40.94
C GLN A 13 5.11 -22.69 -41.20
N GLY A 14 5.52 -21.73 -40.36
CA GLY A 14 5.70 -20.32 -40.70
C GLY A 14 6.92 -19.73 -39.95
N PRO A 15 7.69 -18.79 -40.52
CA PRO A 15 8.98 -18.39 -39.96
C PRO A 15 8.82 -17.37 -38.81
N SER A 16 9.57 -17.61 -37.73
CA SER A 16 10.09 -16.66 -36.72
C SER A 16 9.33 -15.34 -36.52
N VAL A 17 8.63 -15.16 -35.39
CA VAL A 17 8.83 -14.08 -34.38
C VAL A 17 7.97 -14.42 -33.14
N PHE A 18 8.43 -14.00 -31.95
CA PHE A 18 7.73 -13.97 -30.65
C PHE A 18 7.93 -15.17 -29.72
N ASN A 19 9.01 -15.05 -28.97
CA ASN A 19 9.17 -15.60 -27.63
C ASN A 19 8.16 -14.92 -26.68
N SER A 20 6.86 -15.19 -26.83
CA SER A 20 5.84 -14.75 -25.87
C SER A 20 5.74 -15.78 -24.76
N HIS A 21 6.72 -15.77 -23.86
CA HIS A 21 6.47 -16.27 -22.51
C HIS A 21 5.25 -15.50 -21.99
N VAL A 22 4.10 -16.16 -21.95
CA VAL A 22 2.95 -15.73 -21.17
C VAL A 22 3.48 -15.61 -19.76
N ARG A 23 3.81 -14.38 -19.33
CA ARG A 23 4.05 -14.10 -17.92
C ARG A 23 2.74 -14.45 -17.26
N LEU A 24 2.70 -15.61 -16.59
CA LEU A 24 1.66 -15.91 -15.62
C LEU A 24 1.53 -14.64 -14.79
N ARG A 25 0.33 -14.03 -14.76
CA ARG A 25 0.07 -12.88 -13.90
C ARG A 25 0.31 -13.37 -12.48
N GLU A 26 1.53 -13.11 -12.03
CA GLU A 26 1.97 -13.29 -10.65
C GLU A 26 0.93 -12.61 -9.78
N ASN A 27 0.49 -13.32 -8.72
CA ASN A 27 -0.56 -12.90 -7.80
C ASN A 27 -0.62 -11.37 -7.69
N VAL A 28 -1.70 -10.74 -8.18
CA VAL A 28 -1.91 -9.31 -8.00
C VAL A 28 -2.32 -9.12 -6.54
N GLY A 29 -1.34 -9.26 -5.64
CA GLY A 29 -1.48 -8.96 -4.23
C GLY A 29 -1.67 -7.45 -4.04
N VAL A 30 -2.27 -7.08 -2.90
CA VAL A 30 -2.34 -5.67 -2.52
C VAL A 30 -0.93 -5.18 -2.22
N SER A 31 -0.47 -4.19 -2.97
CA SER A 31 0.84 -3.56 -2.82
C SER A 31 0.73 -2.06 -3.06
N LEU A 32 1.76 -1.31 -2.68
CA LEU A 32 1.90 0.07 -3.10
C LEU A 32 2.04 0.12 -4.62
N ASP A 33 1.27 0.99 -5.23
CA ASP A 33 1.17 1.13 -6.66
C ASP A 33 2.30 2.05 -7.15
N SER A 34 3.17 1.51 -8.02
CA SER A 34 4.22 2.27 -8.69
C SER A 34 3.66 3.28 -9.69
N ASP A 35 2.47 3.01 -10.22
CA ASP A 35 1.77 3.92 -11.11
C ASP A 35 1.02 4.98 -10.30
N HIS A 36 0.87 4.82 -8.98
CA HIS A 36 0.26 5.80 -8.08
C HIS A 36 1.15 6.22 -6.91
N CYS A 37 2.42 6.54 -7.24
CA CYS A 37 3.38 7.19 -6.37
C CYS A 37 3.90 8.52 -6.97
N GLY A 38 4.21 9.52 -6.13
CA GLY A 38 4.66 10.85 -6.59
C GLY A 38 6.00 10.81 -7.35
N LYS A 39 6.32 11.69 -8.30
CA LYS A 39 5.67 12.90 -8.82
C LYS A 39 4.76 12.58 -9.99
N ARG A 40 3.45 12.72 -9.77
CA ARG A 40 2.33 12.30 -10.62
C ARG A 40 2.54 10.98 -11.40
N PHE A 41 2.47 9.88 -10.67
CA PHE A 41 1.88 8.61 -11.14
C PHE A 41 2.78 7.74 -12.04
N GLY A 42 4.03 7.55 -11.60
CA GLY A 42 5.03 6.67 -12.23
C GLY A 42 6.45 6.97 -11.71
N CYS A 43 6.61 7.05 -10.38
CA CYS A 43 7.81 7.42 -9.61
C CYS A 43 9.05 7.93 -10.41
N ARG A 44 9.15 9.26 -10.58
CA ARG A 44 10.41 10.01 -10.77
C ARG A 44 10.53 11.17 -9.77
N GLY A 45 10.23 10.87 -8.50
CA GLY A 45 10.48 11.72 -7.33
C GLY A 45 11.50 11.09 -6.38
N ASN A 46 11.65 11.66 -5.18
CA ASN A 46 12.47 11.07 -4.11
C ASN A 46 11.80 9.85 -3.45
N VAL A 47 10.75 9.27 -4.03
CA VAL A 47 10.05 8.09 -3.51
C VAL A 47 10.64 6.84 -4.12
N ILE A 48 11.01 5.88 -3.28
CA ILE A 48 11.60 4.61 -3.68
C ILE A 48 10.72 3.50 -3.14
N LEU A 49 10.17 2.69 -4.05
CA LEU A 49 9.46 1.46 -3.71
C LEU A 49 10.43 0.28 -3.77
N LEU A 50 10.42 -0.54 -2.72
CA LEU A 50 11.27 -1.72 -2.54
C LEU A 50 10.39 -2.93 -2.22
N LYS A 51 10.95 -4.14 -2.37
CA LYS A 51 10.27 -5.41 -2.06
C LYS A 51 8.90 -5.52 -2.76
N ASP A 52 8.86 -5.24 -4.06
CA ASP A 52 7.65 -5.35 -4.89
C ASP A 52 6.47 -4.52 -4.36
N GLY A 53 6.74 -3.27 -3.99
CA GLY A 53 5.71 -2.35 -3.48
C GLY A 53 5.29 -2.61 -2.02
N ARG A 54 6.05 -3.39 -1.24
CA ARG A 54 5.79 -3.60 0.19
C ARG A 54 6.57 -2.68 1.12
N ARG A 55 7.54 -1.94 0.59
CA ARG A 55 8.35 -0.98 1.34
C ARG A 55 8.44 0.31 0.55
N ILE A 56 8.22 1.42 1.22
CA ILE A 56 8.42 2.78 0.70
C ILE A 56 9.50 3.48 1.50
N CYS A 57 10.36 4.21 0.81
CA CYS A 57 11.41 5.04 1.41
C CYS A 57 11.55 6.36 0.64
N GLY A 58 12.18 7.34 1.28
CA GLY A 58 12.46 8.65 0.68
C GLY A 58 11.38 9.69 0.97
N SER A 59 11.15 10.64 0.04
CA SER A 59 10.26 11.80 0.26
C SER A 59 9.15 11.86 -0.80
N GLY A 60 7.92 11.60 -0.34
CA GLY A 60 6.67 11.62 -1.10
C GLY A 60 5.68 10.58 -0.57
N ALA A 61 4.59 10.35 -1.29
CA ALA A 61 3.57 9.36 -0.92
C ALA A 61 3.29 8.35 -2.06
N ALA A 62 2.69 7.22 -1.70
CA ALA A 62 2.18 6.22 -2.62
C ALA A 62 0.83 5.67 -2.14
N ILE A 63 -0.03 5.30 -3.07
CA ILE A 63 -1.35 4.71 -2.81
C ILE A 63 -1.28 3.21 -3.12
N GLY A 64 -2.13 2.40 -2.48
CA GLY A 64 -2.28 0.99 -2.83
C GLY A 64 -2.94 0.79 -4.21
N ASN A 65 -2.61 -0.31 -4.88
CA ASN A 65 -3.18 -0.67 -6.19
C ASN A 65 -4.68 -1.05 -6.11
N ALA A 66 -5.14 -1.53 -4.94
CA ALA A 66 -6.52 -1.95 -4.71
C ALA A 66 -7.31 -0.90 -3.91
N PRO A 67 -8.53 -0.53 -4.35
CA PRO A 67 -9.40 0.34 -3.57
C PRO A 67 -10.04 -0.41 -2.39
N LEU A 68 -10.43 0.32 -1.35
CA LEU A 68 -11.18 -0.23 -0.22
C LEU A 68 -12.67 -0.32 -0.61
N VAL A 69 -13.11 -1.51 -1.07
CA VAL A 69 -14.50 -1.75 -1.51
C VAL A 69 -15.38 -2.30 -0.37
N GLN A 70 -14.77 -2.71 0.74
CA GLN A 70 -15.46 -3.33 1.88
C GLN A 70 -15.51 -2.36 3.06
N ASN A 71 -16.63 -2.35 3.79
CA ASN A 71 -16.86 -1.53 4.99
C ASN A 71 -15.83 -1.81 6.10
N LYS A 72 -15.30 -3.04 6.12
CA LYS A 72 -14.23 -3.47 7.03
C LYS A 72 -13.04 -3.92 6.20
N SER A 73 -12.02 -3.09 6.17
CA SER A 73 -10.72 -3.39 5.59
C SER A 73 -9.64 -3.23 6.65
N TYR A 74 -8.57 -4.02 6.48
CA TYR A 74 -7.48 -4.13 7.42
C TYR A 74 -6.16 -4.09 6.65
N PHE A 75 -5.24 -3.24 7.08
CA PHE A 75 -3.87 -3.23 6.59
C PHE A 75 -2.91 -2.88 7.72
N GLU A 76 -1.68 -3.35 7.57
CA GLU A 76 -0.62 -3.12 8.56
C GLU A 76 0.57 -2.44 7.89
N VAL A 77 1.16 -1.51 8.62
CA VAL A 77 2.39 -0.83 8.23
C VAL A 77 3.38 -0.95 9.37
N LYS A 78 4.50 -1.63 9.11
CA LYS A 78 5.60 -1.71 10.06
C LYS A 78 6.58 -0.55 9.83
N VAL A 79 6.78 0.29 10.84
CA VAL A 79 7.78 1.36 10.81
C VAL A 79 9.16 0.72 10.90
N GLN A 80 9.92 0.76 9.80
CA GLN A 80 11.27 0.18 9.75
C GLN A 80 12.34 1.13 10.28
N GLN A 81 12.12 2.43 10.10
CA GLN A 81 12.99 3.52 10.54
C GLN A 81 12.10 4.72 10.83
N THR A 82 12.37 5.43 11.91
CA THR A 82 11.64 6.62 12.33
C THR A 82 12.04 7.82 11.48
N GLY A 83 11.20 8.85 11.53
CA GLY A 83 11.31 10.05 10.72
C GLY A 83 9.93 10.67 10.51
N GLN A 84 9.81 11.49 9.48
CA GLN A 84 8.50 11.98 9.05
C GLN A 84 7.82 10.94 8.16
N TRP A 85 6.69 10.43 8.61
CA TRP A 85 5.87 9.50 7.85
C TRP A 85 4.39 9.74 8.17
N GLY A 86 3.54 9.25 7.29
CA GLY A 86 2.10 9.24 7.48
C GLY A 86 1.50 7.98 6.87
N VAL A 87 0.54 7.40 7.56
CA VAL A 87 -0.17 6.19 7.12
C VAL A 87 -1.66 6.46 7.21
N GLY A 88 -2.40 6.08 6.17
CA GLY A 88 -3.84 6.07 6.25
C GLY A 88 -4.48 5.88 4.91
N VAL A 89 -5.54 6.63 4.69
CA VAL A 89 -6.44 6.42 3.57
C VAL A 89 -6.59 7.69 2.76
N ALA A 90 -6.65 7.54 1.45
CA ALA A 90 -6.78 8.65 0.53
C ALA A 90 -7.64 8.27 -0.67
N LEU A 91 -8.24 9.28 -1.29
CA LEU A 91 -8.84 9.15 -2.62
C LEU A 91 -7.73 9.00 -3.67
N ARG A 92 -8.03 8.33 -4.78
CA ARG A 92 -7.07 8.11 -5.87
C ARG A 92 -6.57 9.41 -6.52
N ASP A 93 -7.36 10.47 -6.45
CA ASP A 93 -7.07 11.80 -7.02
C ASP A 93 -6.38 12.75 -6.02
N ILE A 94 -5.66 12.20 -5.04
CA ILE A 94 -4.82 13.00 -4.16
C ILE A 94 -3.55 13.46 -4.87
N ASP A 95 -2.99 14.59 -4.43
CA ASP A 95 -1.65 15.01 -4.83
C ASP A 95 -0.59 14.35 -3.93
N PRO A 96 0.15 13.32 -4.40
CA PRO A 96 1.14 12.60 -3.59
C PRO A 96 2.39 13.44 -3.27
N ASP A 97 2.55 14.61 -3.91
CA ASP A 97 3.65 15.53 -3.65
C ASP A 97 3.32 16.57 -2.56
N LEU A 98 2.03 16.71 -2.19
CA LEU A 98 1.58 17.62 -1.15
C LEU A 98 1.76 16.98 0.24
N LEU A 99 2.97 17.08 0.77
CA LEU A 99 3.30 16.61 2.11
C LEU A 99 3.18 17.71 3.19
N PRO A 100 2.86 17.35 4.44
CA PRO A 100 2.26 16.08 4.87
C PRO A 100 0.83 15.91 4.34
N LEU A 101 0.44 14.65 4.11
CA LEU A 101 -0.95 14.30 3.78
C LEU A 101 -1.90 14.64 4.95
N GLY A 102 -3.20 14.63 4.67
CA GLY A 102 -4.25 15.01 5.63
C GLY A 102 -4.51 16.52 5.70
N ARG A 103 -3.93 17.31 4.78
CA ARG A 103 -4.20 18.75 4.62
C ARG A 103 -5.43 19.04 3.79
N ASP A 104 -5.88 18.07 3.01
CA ASP A 104 -7.03 18.18 2.14
C ASP A 104 -8.14 17.23 2.59
N SER A 105 -9.35 17.47 2.09
CA SER A 105 -10.50 16.57 2.25
C SER A 105 -10.38 15.27 1.44
N LYS A 106 -9.23 15.01 0.80
CA LYS A 106 -8.97 13.79 0.02
C LYS A 106 -8.14 12.76 0.77
N SER A 107 -7.56 13.10 1.93
CA SER A 107 -6.79 12.18 2.76
C SER A 107 -7.11 12.29 4.24
N CYS A 108 -7.11 11.13 4.89
CA CYS A 108 -7.12 11.00 6.34
C CYS A 108 -5.90 10.16 6.75
N VAL A 109 -4.97 10.74 7.50
CA VAL A 109 -3.69 10.08 7.81
C VAL A 109 -3.30 10.24 9.27
N LEU A 110 -2.80 9.15 9.84
CA LEU A 110 -2.03 9.13 11.07
C LEU A 110 -0.59 9.56 10.76
N ARG A 111 -0.11 10.60 11.43
CA ARG A 111 1.27 11.11 11.30
C ARG A 111 2.18 10.49 12.35
N ASN A 112 3.48 10.64 12.15
CA ASN A 112 4.51 10.17 13.07
C ASN A 112 4.37 10.71 14.52
N THR A 113 3.66 11.83 14.72
CA THR A 113 3.39 12.40 16.06
C THR A 113 2.33 11.64 16.86
N GLY A 114 1.62 10.69 16.24
CA GLY A 114 0.45 10.05 16.84
C GLY A 114 -0.86 10.78 16.52
N ASP A 115 -0.83 11.88 15.78
CA ASP A 115 -2.03 12.64 15.42
C ASP A 115 -2.65 12.17 14.10
N VAL A 116 -3.97 12.07 14.06
CA VAL A 116 -4.77 11.80 12.86
C VAL A 116 -5.32 13.10 12.30
N PHE A 117 -4.99 13.39 11.04
CA PHE A 117 -5.43 14.60 10.34
C PHE A 117 -6.33 14.29 9.15
N PHE A 118 -7.40 15.07 9.00
CA PHE A 118 -8.28 15.12 7.84
C PHE A 118 -8.67 16.57 7.56
N ASP A 119 -8.53 17.04 6.31
CA ASP A 119 -8.85 18.43 5.93
C ASP A 119 -8.16 19.48 6.82
N ASP A 120 -6.89 19.23 7.17
CA ASP A 120 -6.05 20.02 8.08
C ASP A 120 -6.61 20.18 9.50
N ARG A 121 -7.53 19.30 9.90
CA ARG A 121 -8.09 19.23 11.26
C ARG A 121 -7.60 17.98 11.97
N LEU A 122 -7.29 18.14 13.25
CA LEU A 122 -7.05 17.02 14.15
C LEU A 122 -8.37 16.28 14.37
N VAL A 123 -8.44 15.03 13.94
CA VAL A 123 -9.60 14.16 14.12
C VAL A 123 -9.45 13.33 15.38
N ASP A 124 -8.24 12.81 15.61
CA ASP A 124 -7.92 11.93 16.72
C ASP A 124 -6.43 12.03 17.05
N SER A 125 -6.03 11.56 18.22
CA SER A 125 -4.64 11.54 18.66
C SER A 125 -4.36 10.32 19.53
N PHE A 126 -3.30 9.58 19.21
CA PHE A 126 -2.82 8.49 20.04
C PHE A 126 -1.93 9.02 21.16
N GLU A 127 -2.16 8.56 22.38
CA GLU A 127 -1.31 8.91 23.53
C GLU A 127 0.14 8.38 23.40
N HIS A 128 0.34 7.33 22.60
CA HIS A 128 1.62 6.66 22.46
C HIS A 128 2.30 7.03 21.15
N GLU A 129 3.52 7.55 21.25
CA GLU A 129 4.38 7.82 20.11
C GLU A 129 4.79 6.50 19.43
N VAL A 130 4.74 6.46 18.10
CA VAL A 130 4.99 5.23 17.34
C VAL A 130 6.50 5.07 17.13
N GLU A 131 7.10 4.15 17.88
CA GLU A 131 8.54 3.86 17.81
C GLU A 131 8.95 3.01 16.59
N GLU A 132 10.25 2.98 16.29
CA GLU A 132 10.83 2.06 15.29
C GLU A 132 10.51 0.60 15.64
N GLY A 133 10.12 -0.17 14.63
CA GLY A 133 9.72 -1.57 14.79
C GLY A 133 8.25 -1.77 15.15
N SER A 134 7.53 -0.71 15.51
CA SER A 134 6.09 -0.74 15.78
C SER A 134 5.29 -1.09 14.53
N VAL A 135 4.14 -1.76 14.73
CA VAL A 135 3.19 -2.11 13.66
C VAL A 135 1.97 -1.20 13.78
N VAL A 136 1.85 -0.24 12.88
CA VAL A 136 0.64 0.57 12.77
C VAL A 136 -0.40 -0.26 12.04
N VAL A 137 -1.49 -0.53 12.72
CA VAL A 137 -2.64 -1.23 12.16
C VAL A 137 -3.69 -0.16 11.80
N SER A 138 -4.39 -0.34 10.69
CA SER A 138 -5.49 0.55 10.31
C SER A 138 -6.74 -0.27 10.04
N ILE A 139 -7.85 0.08 10.70
CA ILE A 139 -9.08 -0.71 10.69
C ILE A 139 -10.30 0.19 10.47
N ARG A 140 -11.08 -0.15 9.44
CA ARG A 140 -12.49 0.25 9.21
C ARG A 140 -12.69 1.59 8.49
N PHE A 141 -13.39 1.48 7.35
CA PHE A 141 -13.86 2.60 6.55
C PHE A 141 -15.38 2.68 6.69
N ASP A 142 -15.83 3.48 7.66
CA ASP A 142 -17.19 3.98 7.88
C ASP A 142 -17.13 5.16 8.89
N ASN A 143 -16.15 5.13 9.83
CA ASN A 143 -15.89 6.19 10.82
C ASN A 143 -14.39 6.59 10.97
N PHE A 144 -13.53 6.24 10.00
CA PHE A 144 -12.07 6.52 10.03
C PHE A 144 -11.38 6.22 11.39
N ILE A 145 -11.54 5.00 11.90
CA ILE A 145 -10.93 4.63 13.18
C ILE A 145 -9.51 4.11 12.89
N PHE A 146 -8.49 4.73 13.47
CA PHE A 146 -7.14 4.18 13.45
C PHE A 146 -6.94 3.39 14.75
N LYS A 147 -6.22 2.27 14.72
CA LYS A 147 -5.86 1.52 15.94
C LYS A 147 -4.39 1.13 15.84
N THR A 148 -3.51 1.76 16.60
CA THR A 148 -2.09 1.38 16.63
C THR A 148 -1.90 0.12 17.50
N CYS A 149 -0.97 -0.76 17.13
CA CYS A 149 -0.62 -1.93 17.95
C CYS A 149 0.91 -2.02 18.08
N GLN A 150 1.43 -1.72 19.27
CA GLN A 150 2.87 -1.84 19.51
C GLN A 150 3.22 -3.29 19.85
N TRP A 151 4.24 -3.85 19.20
CA TRP A 151 4.61 -5.26 19.34
C TRP A 151 5.04 -5.66 20.76
N SER A 152 5.33 -4.68 21.63
CA SER A 152 5.69 -4.87 23.04
C SER A 152 4.50 -5.18 23.96
N SER A 153 3.26 -4.95 23.52
CA SER A 153 2.06 -5.34 24.26
C SER A 153 0.93 -5.60 23.26
N TRP A 154 0.34 -6.79 23.27
CA TRP A 154 -0.91 -7.09 22.54
C TRP A 154 -2.10 -6.37 23.20
N SER A 155 -1.98 -5.07 23.44
CA SER A 155 -3.10 -4.20 23.79
C SER A 155 -3.73 -3.76 22.48
N CYS A 156 -4.37 -4.68 21.76
CA CYS A 156 -5.45 -4.23 20.88
C CYS A 156 -6.44 -3.55 21.83
N LEU A 157 -6.64 -2.23 21.70
CA LEU A 157 -7.77 -1.56 22.34
C LEU A 157 -9.05 -2.19 21.78
N GLU A 158 -9.47 -3.27 22.43
CA GLU A 158 -10.83 -3.78 22.39
C GLU A 158 -11.73 -2.70 23.00
N ASP A 159 -12.86 -2.48 22.35
CA ASP A 159 -13.79 -1.37 22.57
C ASP A 159 -14.32 -1.29 24.03
#